data_AF-A0A8S0WKK0-F1
#
_entry.id   AF-A0A8S0WKK0-F1
#
_cell.length_a   1.000
_cell.length_b   1.000
_cell.length_c   1.000
_cell.angle_alpha   90.00
_cell.angle_beta   90.00
_cell.angle_gamma   90.00
#
_symmetry.space_group_name_H-M   'P 1'
#
loop_
_entity.id
_entity.type
_entity.pdbx_description
1 polymer ?
#
loop_
_entity_poly.entity_id
_entity_poly.type
_entity_poly.pdbx_seq_one_letter_code
_entity_poly.pdbx_strand_id
1 'polypeptide(L)'
;MGQRHQVFLIARIVPDGKPSKARYRCIAALHHQWTYGCLALKAVTRFMALVKQRDNSEIIQDEIRSANELYGSLEPQQKLPRVLCPYLQFLACVAWCVNFSGEPYEAMYAPDSIILPASMASFDGDNNDGITIIDLTILESPSYCYVKFSRPKSINARQYIQAQVQSALRPLESLPLISTDVLEEVWPSDYRTVQKRGRVPSSVMPAGVDADLAAFDIDKILSEPFDIVRLKKYLLAQDRIEDNLLHLFNKIIELETKNDQVVDLSQYRLRHEQISKILSSHTNVEVLKLSHNKAVSMAFVQQLSPTLPRLRRLVVLNTSITKDEVRTAFCDNPKLFHGLEAFIHPAFNSFYPGAPESPPIAFTHVTLDSSQRDIDAVSLSYFTTPQVLQGLIDYLSPLLDDENGVTFVTCIRLCRYSLKAAYASELRKEGQPWGDRISFRRSQPIWILPDHKSVVDELRQEIKALRAEKSLSEEERSAKEVVIHASYSTKVGTVYDLHGFLEQLELEGREPPSSEQVARMEEIFAGMEKGQEFYQPFSKLTSEDLPGAVLDSDTALEWRRRYYQYQHCEPAWN
;
A
#
# COMPACT_ATOMS: atom_id res chain seq x y z
N MET A 1 -26.41 6.81 9.44
CA MET A 1 -25.62 5.70 10.02
C MET A 1 -25.14 4.87 8.85
N GLY A 2 -23.84 4.67 8.69
CA GLY A 2 -23.32 3.94 7.53
C GLY A 2 -23.23 2.44 7.76
N GLN A 3 -23.30 1.70 6.66
CA GLN A 3 -22.99 0.28 6.57
C GLN A 3 -21.51 0.05 6.85
N ARG A 4 -21.17 -0.94 7.67
CA ARG A 4 -19.84 -1.09 8.28
C ARG A 4 -19.35 -2.51 8.11
N HIS A 5 -18.08 -2.61 7.75
CA HIS A 5 -17.43 -3.87 7.46
C HIS A 5 -16.06 -3.91 8.10
N GLN A 6 -15.70 -5.06 8.62
CA GLN A 6 -14.37 -5.30 9.20
C GLN A 6 -13.58 -6.28 8.34
N VAL A 7 -12.27 -6.13 8.35
CA VAL A 7 -11.32 -6.99 7.66
C VAL A 7 -10.27 -7.41 8.67
N PHE A 8 -10.06 -8.72 8.80
CA PHE A 8 -8.99 -9.28 9.59
C PHE A 8 -8.03 -10.06 8.70
N LEU A 9 -6.75 -9.79 8.87
CA LEU A 9 -5.68 -10.52 8.23
C LEU A 9 -5.06 -11.44 9.27
N ILE A 10 -4.97 -12.72 8.94
CA ILE A 10 -4.42 -13.74 9.83
C ILE A 10 -3.23 -14.45 9.17
N ALA A 11 -2.31 -14.93 9.99
CA ALA A 11 -1.24 -15.83 9.55
C ALA A 11 -0.80 -16.72 10.71
N ARG A 12 -0.10 -17.81 10.40
CA ARG A 12 0.60 -18.60 11.42
C ARG A 12 1.89 -17.92 11.84
N ILE A 13 2.01 -17.67 13.13
CA ILE A 13 3.19 -17.09 13.77
C ILE A 13 3.80 -18.12 14.73
N VAL A 14 5.12 -18.27 14.70
CA VAL A 14 5.86 -19.13 15.63
C VAL A 14 5.99 -18.39 16.97
N PRO A 15 5.57 -18.99 18.10
CA PRO A 15 5.75 -18.43 19.44
C PRO A 15 7.21 -18.21 19.84
N ASP A 16 7.42 -17.24 20.73
CA ASP A 16 8.69 -17.10 21.45
C ASP A 16 8.95 -18.33 22.32
N GLY A 17 10.21 -18.74 22.39
CA GLY A 17 10.67 -19.81 23.27
C GLY A 17 10.33 -21.23 22.77
N LYS A 18 11.39 -22.00 22.48
CA LYS A 18 11.41 -23.43 22.08
C LYS A 18 10.71 -23.71 20.73
N PRO A 19 11.05 -24.85 20.07
CA PRO A 19 10.34 -25.31 18.87
C PRO A 19 8.88 -25.62 19.22
N SER A 20 8.05 -24.60 19.12
CA SER A 20 6.63 -24.65 19.41
C SER A 20 5.85 -24.62 18.10
N LYS A 21 4.68 -25.27 18.09
CA LYS A 21 3.82 -25.32 16.92
C LYS A 21 3.35 -23.89 16.60
N ALA A 22 3.61 -23.43 15.37
CA ALA A 22 3.09 -22.17 14.86
C ALA A 22 1.58 -22.10 15.04
N ARG A 23 1.07 -20.94 15.45
CA ARG A 23 -0.35 -20.73 15.75
C ARG A 23 -0.90 -19.59 14.92
N TYR A 24 -2.18 -19.69 14.57
CA TYR A 24 -2.87 -18.60 13.90
C TYR A 24 -3.00 -17.37 14.82
N ARG A 25 -2.73 -16.19 14.25
CA ARG A 25 -2.89 -14.88 14.89
C ARG A 25 -3.47 -13.90 13.91
N CYS A 26 -4.28 -12.97 14.42
CA CYS A 26 -4.59 -11.73 13.72
C CYS A 26 -3.31 -10.87 13.70
N ILE A 27 -2.89 -10.46 12.51
CA ILE A 27 -1.66 -9.68 12.28
C ILE A 27 -1.95 -8.25 11.83
N ALA A 28 -3.15 -7.99 11.33
CA ALA A 28 -3.64 -6.67 10.93
C ALA A 28 -5.18 -6.69 10.89
N ALA A 29 -5.80 -5.55 11.19
CA ALA A 29 -7.24 -5.42 11.19
C ALA A 29 -7.66 -4.01 10.75
N LEU A 30 -8.74 -3.94 9.96
CA LEU A 30 -9.26 -2.71 9.38
C LEU A 30 -10.78 -2.66 9.57
N HIS A 31 -11.29 -1.53 10.02
CA HIS A 31 -12.69 -1.17 9.90
C HIS A 31 -12.86 -0.26 8.70
N HIS A 32 -13.90 -0.45 7.89
CA HIS A 32 -14.25 0.46 6.81
C HIS A 32 -15.72 0.85 6.90
N GLN A 33 -15.96 2.15 7.01
CA GLN A 33 -17.28 2.74 6.91
C GLN A 33 -17.64 2.78 5.41
N TRP A 34 -18.81 2.29 5.03
CA TRP A 34 -19.34 2.25 3.66
C TRP A 34 -18.77 1.15 2.74
N THR A 35 -18.20 0.08 3.30
CA THR A 35 -17.95 -1.15 2.52
C THR A 35 -19.10 -2.13 2.73
N TYR A 36 -19.84 -2.49 1.67
CA TYR A 36 -20.95 -3.43 1.76
C TYR A 36 -21.19 -4.14 0.44
N GLY A 37 -21.97 -5.23 0.47
CA GLY A 37 -22.34 -5.99 -0.72
C GLY A 37 -21.13 -6.39 -1.58
N CYS A 38 -21.13 -5.99 -2.85
CA CYS A 38 -20.06 -6.33 -3.79
C CYS A 38 -18.75 -5.56 -3.56
N LEU A 39 -18.76 -4.44 -2.84
CA LEU A 39 -17.55 -3.66 -2.54
C LEU A 39 -16.55 -4.48 -1.72
N ALA A 40 -17.04 -5.27 -0.76
CA ALA A 40 -16.19 -6.18 0.02
C ALA A 40 -15.53 -7.26 -0.86
N LEU A 41 -16.21 -7.75 -1.90
CA LEU A 41 -15.66 -8.75 -2.83
C LEU A 41 -14.61 -8.13 -3.76
N LYS A 42 -14.88 -6.94 -4.27
CA LYS A 42 -13.95 -6.17 -5.10
C LYS A 42 -12.68 -5.85 -4.31
N ALA A 43 -12.82 -5.37 -3.07
CA ALA A 43 -11.68 -5.07 -2.20
C ALA A 43 -10.83 -6.31 -1.89
N VAL A 44 -11.45 -7.47 -1.60
CA VAL A 44 -10.73 -8.74 -1.45
C VAL A 44 -9.99 -9.09 -2.74
N THR A 45 -10.63 -8.98 -3.90
CA THR A 45 -10.00 -9.29 -5.19
C THR A 45 -8.76 -8.41 -5.42
N ARG A 46 -8.85 -7.11 -5.18
CA ARG A 46 -7.71 -6.17 -5.27
C ARG A 46 -6.61 -6.54 -4.28
N PHE A 47 -6.96 -6.83 -3.03
CA PHE A 47 -5.99 -7.23 -2.02
C PHE A 47 -5.25 -8.51 -2.40
N MET A 48 -5.98 -9.52 -2.92
CA MET A 48 -5.38 -10.77 -3.39
C MET A 48 -4.41 -10.54 -4.56
N ALA A 49 -4.71 -9.61 -5.46
CA ALA A 49 -3.78 -9.21 -6.51
C ALA A 49 -2.51 -8.56 -5.91
N LEU A 50 -2.66 -7.60 -4.99
CA LEU A 50 -1.55 -6.93 -4.33
C LEU A 50 -0.64 -7.89 -3.56
N VAL A 51 -1.17 -8.82 -2.76
CA VAL A 51 -0.33 -9.73 -1.95
C VAL A 51 0.38 -10.81 -2.79
N LYS A 52 -0.14 -11.13 -3.98
CA LYS A 52 0.46 -12.10 -4.90
C LYS A 52 1.60 -11.51 -5.73
N GLN A 53 1.73 -10.19 -5.80
CA GLN A 53 2.88 -9.57 -6.45
C GLN A 53 4.16 -9.93 -5.71
N ARG A 54 5.16 -10.45 -6.44
CA ARG A 54 6.39 -11.03 -5.88
C ARG A 54 7.10 -10.10 -4.90
N ASP A 55 7.13 -8.81 -5.18
CA ASP A 55 7.89 -7.88 -4.36
C ASP A 55 7.12 -7.47 -3.09
N ASN A 56 5.79 -7.32 -3.18
CA ASN A 56 4.96 -7.13 -1.99
C ASN A 56 5.01 -8.38 -1.12
N SER A 57 4.95 -9.57 -1.73
CA SER A 57 4.96 -10.85 -1.01
C SER A 57 6.27 -11.07 -0.24
N GLU A 58 7.41 -10.65 -0.80
CA GLU A 58 8.70 -10.69 -0.11
C GLU A 58 8.69 -9.82 1.17
N ILE A 59 8.18 -8.59 1.09
CA ILE A 59 8.06 -7.69 2.25
C ILE A 59 7.10 -8.28 3.28
N ILE A 60 5.94 -8.79 2.86
CA ILE A 60 4.95 -9.42 3.75
C ILE A 60 5.55 -10.64 4.44
N GLN A 61 6.28 -11.49 3.71
CA GLN A 61 6.96 -12.65 4.30
C GLN A 61 8.01 -12.22 5.32
N ASP A 62 8.73 -11.13 5.09
CA ASP A 62 9.69 -10.60 6.06
C ASP A 62 8.99 -10.01 7.30
N GLU A 63 7.85 -9.31 7.15
CA GLU A 63 7.06 -8.84 8.29
C GLU A 63 6.51 -10.01 9.12
N ILE A 64 5.95 -11.05 8.47
CA ILE A 64 5.45 -12.25 9.15
C ILE A 64 6.61 -12.99 9.85
N ARG A 65 7.76 -13.12 9.18
CA ARG A 65 8.96 -13.74 9.78
C ARG A 65 9.51 -12.92 10.94
N SER A 66 9.48 -11.59 10.87
CA SER A 66 9.91 -10.72 11.96
C SER A 66 8.94 -10.78 13.15
N ALA A 67 7.67 -11.11 12.93
CA ALA A 67 6.70 -11.34 13.98
C ALA A 67 6.85 -12.72 14.66
N ASN A 68 7.51 -13.68 13.99
CA ASN A 68 7.88 -14.95 14.63
C ASN A 68 8.78 -14.68 15.83
N GLU A 69 8.65 -15.52 16.84
CA GLU A 69 9.40 -15.45 18.10
C GLU A 69 9.10 -14.19 18.94
N LEU A 70 8.32 -13.23 18.43
CA LEU A 70 7.95 -12.02 19.18
C LEU A 70 6.53 -12.03 19.71
N TYR A 71 5.58 -12.77 19.09
CA TYR A 71 4.15 -12.58 19.36
C TYR A 71 3.28 -13.86 19.35
N GLY A 72 3.89 -15.05 19.31
CA GLY A 72 3.09 -16.29 19.21
C GLY A 72 2.67 -16.91 20.55
N SER A 73 3.04 -16.37 21.73
CA SER A 73 2.48 -16.86 23.00
C SER A 73 1.00 -16.47 23.14
N LEU A 74 0.23 -17.23 23.92
CA LEU A 74 -1.16 -16.87 24.31
C LEU A 74 -1.19 -16.30 25.73
N GLU A 75 -0.04 -16.11 26.36
CA GLU A 75 0.03 -15.54 27.70
C GLU A 75 -0.67 -14.17 27.70
N PRO A 76 -1.69 -13.95 28.56
CA PRO A 76 -2.45 -12.69 28.64
C PRO A 76 -1.57 -11.44 28.87
N GLN A 77 -0.32 -11.64 29.26
CA GLN A 77 0.66 -10.63 29.59
C GLN A 77 1.37 -10.06 28.35
N GLN A 78 1.38 -10.78 27.23
CA GLN A 78 2.04 -10.32 26.01
C GLN A 78 1.14 -9.32 25.26
N LYS A 79 1.42 -8.03 25.45
CA LYS A 79 0.73 -6.96 24.72
C LYS A 79 1.14 -7.01 23.25
N LEU A 80 0.26 -7.57 22.41
CA LEU A 80 0.38 -7.44 20.96
C LEU A 80 0.40 -5.95 20.58
N PRO A 81 1.25 -5.52 19.65
CA PRO A 81 1.15 -4.18 19.10
C PRO A 81 -0.20 -4.02 18.40
N ARG A 82 -0.65 -2.77 18.27
CA ARG A 82 -1.90 -2.47 17.55
C ARG A 82 -1.88 -3.05 16.13
N VAL A 83 -0.72 -3.06 15.48
CA VAL A 83 -0.51 -3.63 14.13
C VAL A 83 0.79 -4.46 14.17
N LEU A 84 0.72 -5.75 13.85
CA LEU A 84 1.90 -6.65 13.83
C LEU A 84 2.63 -6.59 12.49
N CYS A 85 1.90 -6.49 11.38
CA CYS A 85 2.47 -6.38 10.03
C CYS A 85 2.04 -5.06 9.38
N PRO A 86 2.78 -3.98 9.68
CA PRO A 86 2.44 -2.63 9.25
C PRO A 86 2.31 -2.38 7.74
N TYR A 87 3.19 -2.94 6.91
CA TYR A 87 3.13 -2.80 5.46
C TYR A 87 1.96 -3.60 4.88
N LEU A 88 1.71 -4.81 5.41
CA LEU A 88 0.53 -5.58 5.07
C LEU A 88 -0.78 -4.82 5.41
N GLN A 89 -0.84 -4.18 6.59
CA GLN A 89 -1.96 -3.31 6.96
C GLN A 89 -2.15 -2.16 5.97
N PHE A 90 -1.06 -1.57 5.47
CA PHE A 90 -1.13 -0.53 4.45
C PHE A 90 -1.73 -1.05 3.13
N LEU A 91 -1.31 -2.22 2.64
CA LEU A 91 -1.90 -2.84 1.45
C LEU A 91 -3.39 -3.12 1.62
N ALA A 92 -3.83 -3.51 2.82
CA ALA A 92 -5.25 -3.66 3.12
C ALA A 92 -5.99 -2.33 3.01
N CYS A 93 -5.45 -1.25 3.57
CA CYS A 93 -6.03 0.08 3.43
C CYS A 93 -6.07 0.54 1.97
N VAL A 94 -5.03 0.27 1.17
CA VAL A 94 -5.03 0.55 -0.27
C VAL A 94 -6.15 -0.22 -0.97
N ALA A 95 -6.26 -1.53 -0.72
CA ALA A 95 -7.24 -2.38 -1.38
C ALA A 95 -8.69 -2.05 -1.02
N TRP A 96 -8.94 -1.47 0.16
CA TRP A 96 -10.28 -1.06 0.60
C TRP A 96 -10.60 0.40 0.30
N CYS A 97 -9.63 1.31 0.30
CA CYS A 97 -9.91 2.74 0.25
C CYS A 97 -9.46 3.44 -1.02
N VAL A 98 -8.70 2.78 -1.89
CA VAL A 98 -8.08 3.41 -3.05
C VAL A 98 -8.59 2.80 -4.33
N ASN A 99 -9.06 3.66 -5.22
CA ASN A 99 -9.36 3.28 -6.59
C ASN A 99 -9.07 4.41 -7.57
N PHE A 100 -8.13 4.18 -8.47
CA PHE A 100 -7.77 5.12 -9.53
C PHE A 100 -8.22 4.65 -10.92
N SER A 101 -9.07 3.61 -11.00
CA SER A 101 -9.52 3.05 -12.28
C SER A 101 -10.56 3.89 -13.02
N GLY A 102 -11.06 4.98 -12.42
CA GLY A 102 -12.04 5.86 -13.05
C GLY A 102 -13.45 5.27 -13.17
N GLU A 103 -13.71 4.05 -12.68
CA GLU A 103 -15.05 3.47 -12.71
C GLU A 103 -16.00 4.26 -11.77
N PRO A 104 -17.05 4.95 -12.31
CA PRO A 104 -17.87 5.88 -11.53
C PRO A 104 -18.56 5.23 -10.33
N TYR A 105 -18.91 3.95 -10.44
CA TYR A 105 -19.59 3.21 -9.38
C TYR A 105 -18.64 2.76 -8.26
N GLU A 106 -17.34 2.68 -8.55
CA GLU A 106 -16.33 2.34 -7.55
C GLU A 106 -15.77 3.57 -6.83
N ALA A 107 -16.16 4.79 -7.22
CA ALA A 107 -15.86 6.02 -6.49
C ALA A 107 -16.52 6.07 -5.09
N MET A 108 -17.39 5.11 -4.77
CA MET A 108 -18.09 4.99 -3.47
C MET A 108 -17.21 4.48 -2.32
N TYR A 109 -15.92 4.18 -2.52
CA TYR A 109 -15.02 3.89 -1.39
C TYR A 109 -14.80 5.17 -0.58
N ALA A 110 -15.65 5.38 0.41
CA ALA A 110 -15.47 6.44 1.38
C ALA A 110 -14.12 6.25 2.10
N PRO A 111 -13.43 7.33 2.47
CA PRO A 111 -12.09 7.27 3.07
C PRO A 111 -12.04 6.68 4.48
N ASP A 112 -13.19 6.35 5.04
CA ASP A 112 -13.41 6.34 6.48
C ASP A 112 -13.09 4.95 7.01
N SER A 113 -11.80 4.65 6.95
CA SER A 113 -11.23 3.43 7.46
C SER A 113 -10.40 3.68 8.71
N ILE A 114 -10.56 2.78 9.66
CA ILE A 114 -9.94 2.86 10.98
C ILE A 114 -9.12 1.60 11.17
N ILE A 115 -7.82 1.76 11.40
CA ILE A 115 -6.96 0.64 11.78
C ILE A 115 -7.40 0.13 13.15
N LEU A 116 -7.73 -1.14 13.21
CA LEU A 116 -8.16 -1.82 14.42
C LEU A 116 -6.99 -2.53 15.11
N PRO A 117 -7.03 -2.75 16.44
CA PRO A 117 -6.00 -3.52 17.12
C PRO A 117 -6.00 -4.99 16.68
N ALA A 118 -4.84 -5.54 16.35
CA ALA A 118 -4.71 -6.96 16.04
C ALA A 118 -5.11 -7.89 17.20
N SER A 119 -5.12 -7.39 18.44
CA SER A 119 -5.53 -8.13 19.63
C SER A 119 -7.05 -8.17 19.87
N MET A 120 -7.87 -7.47 19.08
CA MET A 120 -9.31 -7.43 19.32
C MET A 120 -10.00 -8.75 18.97
N ALA A 121 -11.15 -9.01 19.61
CA ALA A 121 -12.01 -10.09 19.18
C ALA A 121 -12.65 -9.78 17.82
N SER A 122 -13.06 -10.81 17.08
CA SER A 122 -13.65 -10.64 15.74
C SER A 122 -14.97 -9.87 15.78
N PHE A 123 -15.71 -9.92 16.90
CA PHE A 123 -16.99 -9.24 17.10
C PHE A 123 -16.94 -8.00 18.01
N ASP A 124 -15.75 -7.53 18.40
CA ASP A 124 -15.60 -6.40 19.33
C ASP A 124 -15.91 -5.03 18.71
N GLY A 125 -16.17 -4.94 17.40
CA GLY A 125 -16.47 -3.68 16.73
C GLY A 125 -17.79 -3.68 15.98
N ASP A 126 -18.15 -2.51 15.47
CA ASP A 126 -19.40 -2.25 14.78
C ASP A 126 -19.30 -2.71 13.32
N ASN A 127 -19.93 -3.83 12.97
CA ASN A 127 -19.72 -4.56 11.71
C ASN A 127 -21.03 -5.10 11.11
N ASN A 128 -22.03 -4.23 10.99
CA ASN A 128 -23.41 -4.61 10.64
C ASN A 128 -23.56 -5.41 9.33
N ASP A 129 -22.66 -5.25 8.36
CA ASP A 129 -22.70 -6.00 7.09
C ASP A 129 -21.93 -7.33 7.14
N GLY A 130 -20.98 -7.42 8.07
CA GLY A 130 -20.17 -8.61 8.32
C GLY A 130 -18.68 -8.32 8.38
N ILE A 131 -17.93 -9.41 8.30
CA ILE A 131 -16.49 -9.45 8.45
C ILE A 131 -15.88 -10.22 7.28
N THR A 132 -14.75 -9.75 6.77
CA THR A 132 -13.85 -10.49 5.89
C THR A 132 -12.64 -10.96 6.67
N ILE A 133 -12.24 -12.21 6.47
CA ILE A 133 -11.05 -12.79 7.08
C ILE A 133 -10.19 -13.36 5.96
N ILE A 134 -8.89 -13.05 5.97
CA ILE A 134 -7.93 -13.49 4.94
C ILE A 134 -6.74 -14.14 5.63
N ASP A 135 -6.45 -15.39 5.25
CA ASP A 135 -5.28 -16.13 5.71
C ASP A 135 -4.13 -15.99 4.72
N LEU A 136 -3.03 -15.47 5.25
CA LEU A 136 -1.80 -15.15 4.53
C LEU A 136 -0.63 -16.02 4.98
N THR A 137 -0.92 -17.17 5.59
CA THR A 137 0.10 -18.17 5.94
C THR A 137 0.88 -18.67 4.72
N ILE A 138 0.21 -18.76 3.56
CA ILE A 138 0.81 -19.14 2.27
C ILE A 138 0.42 -18.06 1.25
N LEU A 139 1.34 -17.16 0.92
CA LEU A 139 1.05 -15.99 0.06
C LEU A 139 0.78 -16.34 -1.40
N GLU A 140 1.29 -17.49 -1.86
CA GLU A 140 1.03 -18.00 -3.21
C GLU A 140 -0.41 -18.53 -3.36
N SER A 141 -1.01 -18.96 -2.25
CA SER A 141 -2.35 -19.53 -2.18
C SER A 141 -3.12 -19.00 -0.97
N PRO A 142 -3.36 -17.68 -0.89
CA PRO A 142 -4.08 -17.08 0.22
C PRO A 142 -5.52 -17.61 0.24
N SER A 143 -6.05 -17.82 1.44
CA SER A 143 -7.43 -18.27 1.63
C SER A 143 -8.26 -17.18 2.29
N TYR A 144 -9.57 -17.24 2.13
CA TYR A 144 -10.46 -16.21 2.68
C TYR A 144 -11.75 -16.81 3.21
N CYS A 145 -12.50 -16.03 4.00
CA CYS A 145 -13.91 -16.24 4.21
C CYS A 145 -14.62 -14.93 4.56
N TYR A 146 -15.95 -14.96 4.51
CA TYR A 146 -16.78 -13.96 5.16
C TYR A 146 -17.44 -14.56 6.39
N VAL A 147 -17.85 -13.70 7.33
CA VAL A 147 -18.65 -14.06 8.51
C VAL A 147 -19.77 -13.03 8.67
N LYS A 148 -21.00 -13.50 8.90
CA LYS A 148 -22.16 -12.64 9.21
C LYS A 148 -22.49 -12.76 10.69
N PHE A 149 -22.91 -11.67 11.33
CA PHE A 149 -23.24 -11.68 12.75
C PHE A 149 -24.32 -12.69 13.13
N SER A 150 -25.32 -12.87 12.26
CA SER A 150 -26.40 -13.85 12.45
C SER A 150 -25.94 -15.31 12.34
N ARG A 151 -24.73 -15.55 11.81
CA ARG A 151 -24.18 -16.88 11.53
C ARG A 151 -22.66 -16.85 11.68
N PRO A 152 -22.11 -17.05 12.89
CA PRO A 152 -20.67 -17.05 13.17
C PRO A 152 -19.99 -18.31 12.60
N LYS A 153 -20.02 -18.44 11.27
CA LYS A 153 -19.38 -19.52 10.52
C LYS A 153 -18.76 -18.94 9.26
N SER A 154 -17.68 -19.57 8.80
CA SER A 154 -17.08 -19.29 7.51
C SER A 154 -18.11 -19.51 6.39
N ILE A 155 -18.27 -18.50 5.54
CA ILE A 155 -19.08 -18.56 4.32
C ILE A 155 -18.29 -18.00 3.13
N ASN A 156 -18.57 -18.50 1.94
CA ASN A 156 -17.93 -18.04 0.70
C ASN A 156 -18.56 -16.74 0.17
N ALA A 157 -17.97 -16.17 -0.90
CA ALA A 157 -18.47 -14.93 -1.50
C ALA A 157 -19.92 -15.01 -1.98
N ARG A 158 -20.31 -16.16 -2.57
CA ARG A 158 -21.67 -16.41 -3.07
C ARG A 158 -22.72 -16.47 -1.96
N GLN A 159 -22.35 -16.95 -0.78
CA GLN A 159 -23.21 -16.97 0.40
C GLN A 159 -23.25 -15.61 1.12
N TYR A 160 -22.19 -14.83 0.97
CA TYR A 160 -22.09 -13.50 1.57
C TYR A 160 -23.03 -12.50 0.89
N ILE A 161 -23.05 -12.46 -0.44
CA ILE A 161 -23.96 -11.58 -1.19
C ILE A 161 -25.26 -12.29 -1.56
N GLN A 162 -26.39 -11.58 -1.52
CA GLN A 162 -27.69 -12.12 -1.97
C GLN A 162 -27.96 -11.87 -3.47
N ALA A 163 -27.25 -10.91 -4.09
CA ALA A 163 -27.48 -10.46 -5.46
C ALA A 163 -26.51 -11.09 -6.49
N GLN A 164 -26.97 -11.18 -7.74
CA GLN A 164 -26.25 -11.80 -8.88
C GLN A 164 -25.15 -10.91 -9.49
N VAL A 165 -24.17 -10.43 -8.70
CA VAL A 165 -23.00 -9.73 -9.26
C VAL A 165 -21.92 -10.75 -9.64
N GLN A 166 -22.13 -11.48 -10.74
CA GLN A 166 -21.25 -12.58 -11.17
C GLN A 166 -19.81 -12.13 -11.45
N SER A 167 -19.62 -10.90 -11.93
CA SER A 167 -18.28 -10.35 -12.22
C SER A 167 -17.41 -10.26 -10.96
N ALA A 168 -17.97 -9.88 -9.81
CA ALA A 168 -17.25 -9.80 -8.54
C ALA A 168 -17.05 -11.17 -7.86
N LEU A 169 -17.88 -12.16 -8.20
CA LEU A 169 -17.78 -13.52 -7.64
C LEU A 169 -16.65 -14.33 -8.27
N ARG A 170 -16.53 -14.28 -9.61
CA ARG A 170 -15.65 -15.16 -10.39
C ARG A 170 -14.20 -15.20 -9.87
N PRO A 171 -13.54 -14.07 -9.52
CA PRO A 171 -12.16 -14.12 -9.04
C PRO A 171 -11.99 -14.89 -7.72
N LEU A 172 -13.02 -14.89 -6.88
CA LEU A 172 -12.97 -15.45 -5.52
C LEU A 172 -13.39 -16.92 -5.44
N GLU A 173 -14.15 -17.42 -6.42
CA GLU A 173 -14.62 -18.83 -6.43
C GLU A 173 -13.47 -19.85 -6.53
N SER A 174 -12.33 -19.43 -7.07
CA SER A 174 -11.13 -20.26 -7.18
C SER A 174 -10.27 -20.27 -5.91
N LEU A 175 -10.53 -19.35 -4.97
CA LEU A 175 -9.69 -19.21 -3.77
C LEU A 175 -10.13 -20.20 -2.70
N PRO A 176 -9.18 -20.79 -1.93
CA PRO A 176 -9.52 -21.67 -0.83
C PRO A 176 -10.33 -20.93 0.25
N LEU A 177 -11.26 -21.66 0.89
CA LEU A 177 -12.07 -21.14 1.98
C LEU A 177 -11.40 -21.44 3.33
N ILE A 178 -11.33 -20.45 4.22
CA ILE A 178 -10.87 -20.65 5.61
C ILE A 178 -11.85 -21.56 6.35
N SER A 179 -11.35 -22.57 7.07
CA SER A 179 -12.19 -23.47 7.87
C SER A 179 -12.59 -22.85 9.22
N THR A 180 -13.68 -23.33 9.80
CA THR A 180 -14.11 -22.89 11.14
C THR A 180 -13.04 -23.17 12.22
N ASP A 181 -12.28 -24.26 12.09
CA ASP A 181 -11.20 -24.59 13.04
C ASP A 181 -10.12 -23.50 13.09
N VAL A 182 -9.81 -22.87 11.96
CA VAL A 182 -8.88 -21.74 11.90
C VAL A 182 -9.47 -20.54 12.66
N LEU A 183 -10.77 -20.27 12.51
CA LEU A 183 -11.45 -19.19 13.25
C LEU A 183 -11.47 -19.46 14.76
N GLU A 184 -11.72 -20.71 15.17
CA GLU A 184 -11.66 -21.13 16.57
C GLU A 184 -10.25 -21.07 17.17
N GLU A 185 -9.22 -21.26 16.34
CA GLU A 185 -7.83 -21.10 16.76
C GLU A 185 -7.47 -19.62 16.98
N VAL A 186 -7.88 -18.73 16.07
CA VAL A 186 -7.60 -17.28 16.16
C VAL A 186 -8.42 -16.62 17.27
N TRP A 187 -9.74 -16.86 17.30
CA TRP A 187 -10.68 -16.25 18.25
C TRP A 187 -11.51 -17.32 18.99
N PRO A 188 -10.92 -18.01 19.98
CA PRO A 188 -11.60 -19.07 20.71
C PRO A 188 -12.92 -18.66 21.37
N SER A 189 -13.01 -17.44 21.92
CA SER A 189 -14.21 -16.92 22.60
C SER A 189 -15.40 -16.77 21.66
N ASP A 190 -15.11 -16.46 20.40
CA ASP A 190 -16.11 -16.02 19.43
C ASP A 190 -16.73 -17.20 18.69
N TYR A 191 -15.96 -18.29 18.52
CA TYR A 191 -16.35 -19.43 17.69
C TYR A 191 -16.53 -20.76 18.47
N ARG A 192 -15.93 -20.96 19.65
CA ARG A 192 -16.06 -22.25 20.40
C ARG A 192 -17.47 -22.56 20.91
N THR A 193 -18.31 -21.55 21.13
CA THR A 193 -19.68 -21.73 21.63
C THR A 193 -20.59 -22.47 20.64
N VAL A 194 -20.18 -22.59 19.37
CA VAL A 194 -20.97 -23.20 18.30
C VAL A 194 -20.77 -24.73 18.22
N GLN A 195 -19.70 -25.29 18.80
CA GLN A 195 -19.40 -26.73 18.68
C GLN A 195 -19.04 -27.39 20.02
N LYS A 196 -20.04 -27.58 20.89
CA LYS A 196 -20.00 -28.70 21.84
C LYS A 196 -20.53 -29.97 21.18
N ARG A 197 -19.77 -30.59 20.26
CA ARG A 197 -19.87 -32.03 19.88
C ARG A 197 -18.90 -32.39 18.74
N GLY A 198 -17.90 -33.19 19.07
CA GLY A 198 -17.07 -33.94 18.10
C GLY A 198 -15.63 -33.47 18.00
N ARG A 199 -14.70 -34.17 18.69
CA ARG A 199 -13.26 -34.04 18.46
C ARG A 199 -12.91 -34.60 17.07
N VAL A 200 -12.27 -33.79 16.22
CA VAL A 200 -11.66 -34.26 14.95
C VAL A 200 -10.13 -34.28 15.11
N PRO A 201 -9.39 -35.25 14.52
CA PRO A 201 -7.94 -35.32 14.62
C PRO A 201 -7.23 -34.19 13.86
N SER A 202 -6.19 -33.62 14.48
CA SER A 202 -5.35 -32.56 13.90
C SER A 202 -4.51 -33.09 12.72
N SER A 203 -4.63 -32.44 11.56
CA SER A 203 -3.78 -32.70 10.40
C SER A 203 -2.32 -32.30 10.68
N VAL A 204 -1.42 -33.27 10.62
CA VAL A 204 0.03 -33.11 10.77
C VAL A 204 0.61 -32.93 9.37
N MET A 205 1.36 -31.85 9.16
CA MET A 205 2.13 -31.63 7.93
C MET A 205 3.23 -32.70 7.82
N PRO A 206 3.51 -33.23 6.61
CA PRO A 206 4.61 -34.16 6.44
C PRO A 206 5.95 -33.44 6.60
N ALA A 207 6.78 -33.95 7.51
CA ALA A 207 8.19 -33.61 7.62
C ALA A 207 9.01 -34.65 6.85
N GLY A 208 9.98 -34.19 6.05
CA GLY A 208 11.05 -35.01 5.50
C GLY A 208 11.04 -35.13 3.98
N VAL A 209 11.99 -34.44 3.33
CA VAL A 209 12.55 -34.88 2.05
C VAL A 209 14.03 -35.16 2.34
N ASP A 210 14.41 -36.42 2.16
CA ASP A 210 15.71 -36.99 2.51
C ASP A 210 16.89 -36.36 1.77
N ALA A 211 18.04 -36.45 2.45
CA ALA A 211 19.35 -36.02 2.02
C ALA A 211 19.96 -37.04 1.04
N ASP A 212 19.91 -36.74 -0.25
CA ASP A 212 20.79 -37.35 -1.24
C ASP A 212 21.32 -36.27 -2.21
N LEU A 213 21.98 -35.27 -1.62
CA LEU A 213 22.52 -34.08 -2.31
C LEU A 213 24.07 -34.13 -2.44
N ALA A 214 24.74 -35.16 -1.93
CA ALA A 214 26.20 -35.21 -1.85
C ALA A 214 26.88 -35.82 -3.09
N ALA A 215 26.12 -36.37 -4.05
CA ALA A 215 26.66 -37.09 -5.22
C ALA A 215 26.38 -36.38 -6.55
N PHE A 216 26.35 -35.05 -6.55
CA PHE A 216 26.07 -34.27 -7.76
C PHE A 216 27.34 -34.07 -8.60
N ASP A 217 27.39 -34.72 -9.75
CA ASP A 217 28.34 -34.43 -10.82
C ASP A 217 27.94 -33.12 -11.51
N ILE A 218 28.69 -32.05 -11.21
CA ILE A 218 28.44 -30.68 -11.69
C ILE A 218 28.42 -30.64 -13.23
N ASP A 219 29.25 -31.44 -13.89
CA ASP A 219 29.35 -31.45 -15.35
C ASP A 219 28.14 -32.15 -15.99
N LYS A 220 27.60 -33.19 -15.32
CA LYS A 220 26.37 -33.86 -15.73
C LYS A 220 25.13 -32.99 -15.52
N ILE A 221 25.11 -32.22 -14.43
CA ILE A 221 24.06 -31.24 -14.16
C ILE A 221 24.01 -30.18 -15.28
N LEU A 222 25.16 -29.71 -15.75
CA LEU A 222 25.28 -28.70 -16.82
C LEU A 222 24.79 -29.14 -18.20
N SER A 223 24.57 -30.44 -18.41
CA SER A 223 24.29 -31.03 -19.72
C SER A 223 22.85 -31.52 -19.94
N GLU A 224 21.99 -31.52 -18.91
CA GLU A 224 20.55 -31.85 -19.03
C GLU A 224 19.66 -30.61 -18.82
N PRO A 225 18.47 -30.51 -19.45
CA PRO A 225 17.51 -29.42 -19.18
C PRO A 225 17.05 -29.50 -17.72
N PHE A 226 17.66 -28.65 -16.92
CA PHE A 226 17.76 -28.68 -15.47
C PHE A 226 16.45 -28.67 -14.68
N ASP A 227 16.51 -29.32 -13.51
CA ASP A 227 15.67 -29.01 -12.35
C ASP A 227 16.33 -27.87 -11.53
N ILE A 228 16.19 -26.62 -12.01
CA ILE A 228 16.71 -25.40 -11.36
C ILE A 228 16.30 -25.34 -9.88
N VAL A 229 15.12 -25.88 -9.55
CA VAL A 229 14.58 -25.90 -8.18
C VAL A 229 15.47 -26.73 -7.26
N ARG A 230 15.99 -27.89 -7.71
CA ARG A 230 16.92 -28.71 -6.92
C ARG A 230 18.25 -28.00 -6.68
N LEU A 231 18.82 -27.38 -7.71
CA LEU A 231 20.09 -26.68 -7.59
C LEU A 231 20.00 -25.49 -6.63
N LYS A 232 18.91 -24.71 -6.71
CA LYS A 232 18.63 -23.66 -5.72
C LYS A 232 18.54 -24.20 -4.31
N LYS A 233 17.80 -25.28 -4.11
CA LYS A 233 17.67 -25.94 -2.79
C LYS A 233 19.03 -26.37 -2.26
N TYR A 234 19.90 -26.92 -3.12
CA TYR A 234 21.27 -27.29 -2.76
C TYR A 234 22.09 -26.08 -2.32
N LEU A 235 22.08 -24.99 -3.10
CA LEU A 235 22.85 -23.78 -2.81
C LEU A 235 22.34 -23.04 -1.57
N LEU A 236 21.03 -23.01 -1.35
CA LEU A 236 20.41 -22.45 -0.14
C LEU A 236 20.73 -23.26 1.12
N ALA A 237 21.00 -24.56 0.97
CA ALA A 237 21.40 -25.42 2.08
C ALA A 237 22.89 -25.27 2.45
N GLN A 238 23.71 -24.63 1.60
CA GLN A 238 25.13 -24.43 1.90
C GLN A 238 25.34 -23.34 2.94
N ASP A 239 26.18 -23.62 3.93
CA ASP A 239 26.57 -22.61 4.91
C ASP A 239 27.42 -21.49 4.31
N ARG A 240 28.21 -21.82 3.30
CA ARG A 240 29.05 -20.90 2.53
C ARG A 240 29.15 -21.40 1.09
N ILE A 241 29.02 -20.47 0.14
CA ILE A 241 29.19 -20.75 -1.28
C ILE A 241 30.66 -20.54 -1.64
N GLU A 242 31.29 -21.57 -2.18
CA GLU A 242 32.69 -21.52 -2.64
C GLU A 242 32.84 -20.77 -3.98
N ASP A 243 34.00 -20.17 -4.24
CA ASP A 243 34.23 -19.31 -5.42
C ASP A 243 34.17 -20.08 -6.75
N ASN A 244 34.50 -21.38 -6.72
CA ASN A 244 34.35 -22.29 -7.85
C ASN A 244 32.88 -22.51 -8.22
N LEU A 245 31.91 -22.31 -7.33
CA LEU A 245 30.47 -22.47 -7.62
C LEU A 245 29.81 -21.20 -8.19
N LEU A 246 30.52 -20.06 -8.23
CA LEU A 246 29.94 -18.79 -8.69
C LEU A 246 29.51 -18.81 -10.16
N HIS A 247 30.18 -19.62 -11.00
CA HIS A 247 29.78 -19.76 -12.40
C HIS A 247 28.41 -20.45 -12.54
N LEU A 248 28.08 -21.41 -11.66
CA LEU A 248 26.76 -22.02 -11.60
C LEU A 248 25.71 -21.01 -11.15
N PHE A 249 26.06 -20.14 -10.19
CA PHE A 249 25.20 -19.04 -9.76
C PHE A 249 24.85 -18.09 -10.90
N ASN A 250 25.85 -17.62 -11.65
CA ASN A 250 25.62 -16.77 -12.82
C ASN A 250 24.68 -17.47 -13.81
N LYS A 251 24.88 -18.77 -14.07
CA LYS A 251 24.00 -19.54 -14.94
C LYS A 251 22.56 -19.65 -14.41
N ILE A 252 22.37 -19.83 -13.09
CA ILE A 252 21.02 -19.83 -12.49
C ILE A 252 20.37 -18.47 -12.67
N ILE A 253 21.11 -17.39 -12.40
CA ILE A 253 20.61 -16.02 -12.57
C ILE A 253 20.20 -15.84 -14.02
N GLU A 254 21.08 -16.08 -14.99
CA GLU A 254 20.79 -16.01 -16.44
C GLU A 254 19.53 -16.81 -16.84
N LEU A 255 19.35 -18.01 -16.29
CA LEU A 255 18.18 -18.86 -16.59
C LEU A 255 16.88 -18.34 -15.99
N GLU A 256 16.93 -17.68 -14.84
CA GLU A 256 15.75 -17.14 -14.15
C GLU A 256 15.42 -15.72 -14.58
N THR A 257 16.43 -14.95 -14.94
CA THR A 257 16.32 -13.57 -15.40
C THR A 257 16.15 -13.56 -16.89
N LYS A 258 14.90 -13.75 -17.35
CA LYS A 258 14.58 -13.67 -18.78
C LYS A 258 15.08 -12.38 -19.47
N ASN A 259 15.30 -11.29 -18.71
CA ASN A 259 15.66 -9.97 -19.23
C ASN A 259 16.90 -9.32 -18.54
N ASP A 260 17.71 -10.04 -17.75
CA ASP A 260 18.88 -9.52 -17.01
C ASP A 260 18.66 -8.29 -16.08
N GLN A 261 17.43 -7.80 -15.97
CA GLN A 261 17.09 -6.60 -15.20
C GLN A 261 16.93 -6.87 -13.70
N VAL A 262 16.61 -8.11 -13.31
CA VAL A 262 16.24 -8.44 -11.93
C VAL A 262 17.19 -9.49 -11.36
N VAL A 263 18.21 -9.08 -10.63
CA VAL A 263 19.15 -10.02 -10.00
C VAL A 263 18.74 -10.28 -8.56
N ASP A 264 18.33 -11.53 -8.29
CA ASP A 264 17.89 -11.97 -6.96
C ASP A 264 18.96 -12.83 -6.28
N LEU A 265 19.70 -12.20 -5.36
CA LEU A 265 20.71 -12.86 -4.53
C LEU A 265 20.23 -13.02 -3.08
N SER A 266 18.93 -12.87 -2.84
CA SER A 266 18.36 -13.02 -1.51
C SER A 266 18.56 -14.45 -0.98
N GLN A 267 18.68 -14.59 0.34
CA GLN A 267 18.85 -15.86 1.07
C GLN A 267 20.19 -16.59 0.87
N TYR A 268 20.98 -16.23 -0.15
CA TYR A 268 22.30 -16.80 -0.34
C TYR A 268 23.34 -16.15 0.57
N ARG A 269 24.21 -16.98 1.14
CA ARG A 269 25.31 -16.55 2.03
C ARG A 269 26.56 -16.22 1.21
N LEU A 270 26.48 -15.12 0.44
CA LEU A 270 27.56 -14.63 -0.42
C LEU A 270 28.36 -13.51 0.25
N ARG A 271 29.69 -13.51 0.06
CA ARG A 271 30.58 -12.41 0.48
C ARG A 271 30.51 -11.23 -0.49
N HIS A 272 30.96 -10.05 -0.06
CA HIS A 272 30.99 -8.84 -0.90
C HIS A 272 31.71 -9.05 -2.23
N GLU A 273 32.88 -9.70 -2.22
CA GLU A 273 33.67 -9.93 -3.43
C GLU A 273 32.94 -10.85 -4.41
N GLN A 274 32.17 -11.81 -3.89
CA GLN A 274 31.37 -12.74 -4.70
C GLN A 274 30.18 -12.02 -5.32
N ILE A 275 29.48 -11.18 -4.56
CA ILE A 275 28.37 -10.37 -5.06
C ILE A 275 28.89 -9.42 -6.14
N SER A 276 29.99 -8.69 -5.90
CA SER A 276 30.60 -7.82 -6.90
C SER A 276 31.01 -8.57 -8.17
N LYS A 277 31.58 -9.78 -8.03
CA LYS A 277 31.95 -10.62 -9.18
C LYS A 277 30.73 -11.05 -9.99
N ILE A 278 29.65 -11.48 -9.33
CA ILE A 278 28.38 -11.81 -10.00
C ILE A 278 27.82 -10.57 -10.72
N LEU A 279 27.74 -9.44 -10.03
CA LEU A 279 27.18 -8.21 -10.60
C LEU A 279 28.04 -7.62 -11.73
N SER A 280 29.35 -7.87 -11.75
CA SER A 280 30.21 -7.46 -12.87
C SER A 280 29.83 -8.13 -14.21
N SER A 281 29.17 -9.29 -14.16
CA SER A 281 28.64 -9.98 -15.34
C SER A 281 27.25 -9.46 -15.76
N HIS A 282 26.60 -8.60 -14.97
CA HIS A 282 25.24 -8.12 -15.19
C HIS A 282 25.23 -6.58 -15.14
N THR A 283 25.44 -5.91 -16.27
CA THR A 283 25.53 -4.43 -16.30
C THR A 283 24.18 -3.72 -16.37
N ASN A 284 23.11 -4.45 -16.67
CA ASN A 284 21.77 -3.90 -16.91
C ASN A 284 20.80 -4.12 -15.73
N VAL A 285 21.33 -4.31 -14.52
CA VAL A 285 20.51 -4.57 -13.33
C VAL A 285 19.73 -3.33 -12.95
N GLU A 286 18.40 -3.44 -13.00
CA GLU A 286 17.45 -2.43 -12.54
C GLU A 286 16.92 -2.75 -11.14
N VAL A 287 16.79 -4.04 -10.81
CA VAL A 287 16.32 -4.54 -9.51
C VAL A 287 17.35 -5.48 -8.93
N LEU A 288 17.88 -5.13 -7.77
CA LEU A 288 18.82 -5.97 -7.02
C LEU A 288 18.21 -6.38 -5.68
N LYS A 289 18.16 -7.69 -5.42
CA LYS A 289 17.69 -8.23 -4.13
C LYS A 289 18.83 -8.89 -3.38
N LEU A 290 19.04 -8.44 -2.15
CA LEU A 290 20.13 -8.86 -1.26
C LEU A 290 19.59 -9.28 0.13
N SER A 291 18.29 -9.51 0.24
CA SER A 291 17.62 -9.80 1.51
C SER A 291 18.21 -11.06 2.17
N HIS A 292 18.27 -11.09 3.50
CA HIS A 292 18.79 -12.21 4.31
C HIS A 292 20.28 -12.54 4.11
N ASN A 293 21.05 -11.71 3.42
CA ASN A 293 22.50 -11.84 3.37
C ASN A 293 23.14 -10.94 4.45
N LYS A 294 23.70 -11.57 5.49
CA LYS A 294 24.35 -10.88 6.62
C LYS A 294 25.71 -10.25 6.27
N ALA A 295 26.32 -10.59 5.14
CA ALA A 295 27.52 -9.90 4.70
C ALA A 295 27.21 -8.45 4.31
N VAL A 296 26.02 -8.21 3.73
CA VAL A 296 25.62 -6.93 3.14
C VAL A 296 25.59 -5.82 4.19
N SER A 297 26.44 -4.81 3.98
CA SER A 297 26.55 -3.60 4.80
C SER A 297 26.24 -2.33 4.01
N MET A 298 26.05 -1.20 4.70
CA MET A 298 25.77 0.08 4.03
C MET A 298 26.97 0.57 3.21
N ALA A 299 28.20 0.31 3.69
CA ALA A 299 29.42 0.60 2.95
C ALA A 299 29.48 -0.16 1.60
N PHE A 300 29.01 -1.41 1.59
CA PHE A 300 28.90 -2.18 0.36
C PHE A 300 27.85 -1.60 -0.60
N VAL A 301 26.68 -1.19 -0.10
CA VAL A 301 25.65 -0.51 -0.92
C VAL A 301 26.19 0.78 -1.56
N GLN A 302 27.00 1.55 -0.84
CA GLN A 302 27.68 2.74 -1.38
C GLN A 302 28.65 2.40 -2.52
N GLN A 303 29.35 1.27 -2.43
CA GLN A 303 30.25 0.78 -3.50
C GLN A 303 29.50 0.26 -4.73
N LEU A 304 28.26 -0.22 -4.57
CA LEU A 304 27.46 -0.74 -5.69
C LEU A 304 26.96 0.36 -6.63
N SER A 305 26.64 1.55 -6.11
CA SER A 305 26.00 2.60 -6.90
C SER A 305 26.78 2.99 -8.18
N PRO A 306 28.11 3.20 -8.15
CA PRO A 306 28.87 3.47 -9.37
C PRO A 306 28.90 2.30 -10.36
N THR A 307 28.79 1.07 -9.86
CA THR A 307 28.86 -0.16 -10.70
C THR A 307 27.54 -0.49 -11.38
N LEU A 308 26.41 -0.04 -10.81
CA LEU A 308 25.08 -0.31 -11.31
C LEU A 308 24.32 1.01 -11.55
N PRO A 309 24.70 1.78 -12.59
CA PRO A 309 24.10 3.09 -12.86
C PRO A 309 22.60 3.03 -13.23
N ARG A 310 22.11 1.84 -13.61
CA ARG A 310 20.70 1.60 -13.94
C ARG A 310 19.88 1.07 -12.77
N LEU A 311 20.49 0.90 -11.60
CA LEU A 311 19.79 0.36 -10.43
C LEU A 311 18.68 1.33 -10.01
N ARG A 312 17.44 0.85 -10.10
CA ARG A 312 16.23 1.58 -9.71
C ARG A 312 15.64 1.02 -8.42
N ARG A 313 15.86 -0.26 -8.13
CA ARG A 313 15.32 -0.93 -6.93
C ARG A 313 16.37 -1.73 -6.21
N LEU A 314 16.43 -1.56 -4.90
CA LEU A 314 17.31 -2.31 -4.01
C LEU A 314 16.52 -2.85 -2.82
N VAL A 315 16.55 -4.17 -2.63
CA VAL A 315 15.86 -4.88 -1.54
C VAL A 315 16.89 -5.45 -0.57
N VAL A 316 16.87 -4.99 0.69
CA VAL A 316 17.89 -5.31 1.70
C VAL A 316 17.23 -5.67 3.04
N LEU A 317 16.23 -6.55 3.01
CA LEU A 317 15.51 -6.98 4.21
C LEU A 317 16.36 -7.95 5.05
N ASN A 318 16.32 -7.82 6.38
CA ASN A 318 17.03 -8.70 7.32
C ASN A 318 18.54 -8.90 6.98
N THR A 319 19.21 -7.84 6.53
CA THR A 319 20.67 -7.80 6.32
C THR A 319 21.38 -7.40 7.61
N SER A 320 22.65 -6.97 7.53
CA SER A 320 23.37 -6.35 8.66
C SER A 320 23.24 -4.82 8.67
N ILE A 321 22.57 -4.24 7.68
CA ILE A 321 22.30 -2.81 7.60
C ILE A 321 21.32 -2.43 8.73
N THR A 322 21.75 -1.51 9.58
CA THR A 322 20.94 -0.98 10.68
C THR A 322 20.10 0.22 10.23
N LYS A 323 19.06 0.57 11.01
CA LYS A 323 18.25 1.77 10.73
C LYS A 323 19.08 3.04 10.82
N ASP A 324 20.00 3.12 11.77
CA ASP A 324 20.89 4.27 11.94
C ASP A 324 21.86 4.43 10.78
N GLU A 325 22.45 3.35 10.27
CA GLU A 325 23.30 3.43 9.07
C GLU A 325 22.53 3.92 7.84
N VAL A 326 21.27 3.48 7.67
CA VAL A 326 20.40 4.02 6.61
C VAL A 326 20.19 5.52 6.83
N ARG A 327 19.78 5.93 8.02
CA ARG A 327 19.55 7.35 8.33
C ARG A 327 20.79 8.20 8.07
N THR A 328 21.96 7.76 8.55
CA THR A 328 23.26 8.42 8.31
C THR A 328 23.57 8.49 6.81
N ALA A 329 23.38 7.41 6.04
CA ALA A 329 23.61 7.44 4.60
C ALA A 329 22.73 8.45 3.86
N PHE A 330 21.47 8.61 4.27
CA PHE A 330 20.57 9.61 3.70
C PHE A 330 20.96 11.04 4.06
N CYS A 331 21.49 11.27 5.26
CA CYS A 331 22.00 12.58 5.68
C CYS A 331 23.30 12.94 4.97
N ASP A 332 24.25 12.00 4.93
CA ASP A 332 25.62 12.27 4.49
C ASP A 332 25.78 12.18 2.97
N ASN A 333 24.98 11.33 2.31
CA ASN A 333 25.05 11.12 0.86
C ASN A 333 23.67 10.86 0.23
N PRO A 334 22.76 11.85 0.20
CA PRO A 334 21.43 11.70 -0.39
C PRO A 334 21.46 11.34 -1.88
N LYS A 335 22.52 11.75 -2.62
CA LYS A 335 22.70 11.47 -4.05
C LYS A 335 22.75 9.99 -4.37
N LEU A 336 23.18 9.15 -3.42
CA LEU A 336 23.16 7.69 -3.55
C LEU A 336 21.75 7.14 -3.88
N PHE A 337 20.70 7.86 -3.47
CA PHE A 337 19.31 7.44 -3.60
C PHE A 337 18.54 8.17 -4.70
N HIS A 338 19.16 9.11 -5.43
CA HIS A 338 18.45 9.92 -6.45
C HIS A 338 17.95 9.08 -7.63
N GLY A 339 18.66 8.01 -8.01
CA GLY A 339 18.24 7.09 -9.07
C GLY A 339 17.31 5.96 -8.61
N LEU A 340 17.07 5.83 -7.30
CA LEU A 340 16.29 4.72 -6.75
C LEU A 340 14.80 5.07 -6.69
N GLU A 341 14.00 4.30 -7.43
CA GLU A 341 12.55 4.23 -7.31
C GLU A 341 12.12 3.49 -6.04
N ALA A 342 12.92 2.54 -5.54
CA ALA A 342 12.60 1.81 -4.32
C ALA A 342 13.87 1.32 -3.59
N PHE A 343 13.99 1.68 -2.32
CA PHE A 343 14.96 1.16 -1.36
C PHE A 343 14.19 0.50 -0.21
N ILE A 344 14.07 -0.83 -0.28
CA ILE A 344 13.23 -1.62 0.63
C ILE A 344 14.09 -2.07 1.82
N HIS A 345 13.84 -1.46 2.97
CA HIS A 345 14.57 -1.68 4.21
C HIS A 345 13.64 -1.48 5.44
N PRO A 346 13.84 -2.21 6.56
CA PRO A 346 13.00 -2.08 7.75
C PRO A 346 12.98 -0.68 8.40
N ALA A 347 13.94 0.20 8.10
CA ALA A 347 13.94 1.60 8.54
C ALA A 347 12.69 2.37 8.10
N PHE A 348 12.07 1.99 6.99
CA PHE A 348 10.87 2.64 6.48
C PHE A 348 9.56 2.00 6.99
N ASN A 349 9.65 0.87 7.72
CA ASN A 349 8.48 0.13 8.19
C ASN A 349 7.89 0.65 9.51
N SER A 350 8.51 1.64 10.16
CA SER A 350 7.98 2.23 11.40
C SER A 350 6.69 3.04 11.13
N PHE A 351 5.66 2.81 11.95
CA PHE A 351 4.38 3.54 11.84
C PHE A 351 4.41 4.92 12.50
N TYR A 352 5.37 5.14 13.40
CA TYR A 352 5.41 6.30 14.26
C TYR A 352 6.21 7.40 13.58
N PRO A 353 5.53 8.42 13.05
CA PRO A 353 6.23 9.52 12.46
C PRO A 353 6.79 10.43 13.53
N GLY A 354 7.98 10.97 13.30
CA GLY A 354 8.75 11.68 14.30
C GLY A 354 9.50 10.78 15.27
N ALA A 355 9.57 9.47 15.02
CA ALA A 355 10.59 8.65 15.66
C ALA A 355 11.96 9.26 15.30
N PRO A 356 12.86 9.49 16.27
CA PRO A 356 14.20 10.03 16.00
C PRO A 356 15.02 9.14 15.04
N GLU A 357 14.55 7.92 14.79
CA GLU A 357 15.10 6.93 13.87
C GLU A 357 14.63 7.09 12.41
N SER A 358 13.65 7.95 12.10
CA SER A 358 13.15 8.10 10.73
C SER A 358 14.19 8.77 9.82
N PRO A 359 14.39 8.29 8.58
CA PRO A 359 15.26 8.94 7.60
C PRO A 359 14.78 10.37 7.27
N PRO A 360 15.69 11.28 6.86
CA PRO A 360 15.31 12.64 6.48
C PRO A 360 14.29 12.63 5.33
N ILE A 361 13.49 13.69 5.25
CA ILE A 361 12.44 13.85 4.24
C ILE A 361 13.02 14.65 3.08
N ALA A 362 12.89 14.13 1.85
CA ALA A 362 13.32 14.80 0.63
C ALA A 362 12.16 15.44 -0.14
N PHE A 363 10.96 14.88 -0.05
CA PHE A 363 9.75 15.42 -0.68
C PHE A 363 8.55 15.26 0.23
N THR A 364 7.65 16.24 0.17
CA THR A 364 6.38 16.21 0.89
C THR A 364 5.28 16.78 0.00
N HIS A 365 4.17 16.04 -0.12
CA HIS A 365 2.93 16.56 -0.67
C HIS A 365 1.91 16.64 0.47
N VAL A 366 1.35 17.84 0.67
CA VAL A 366 0.31 18.15 1.64
C VAL A 366 -0.97 18.50 0.90
N THR A 367 -2.08 17.92 1.32
CA THR A 367 -3.42 18.29 0.88
C THR A 367 -4.25 18.76 2.06
N LEU A 368 -5.03 19.80 1.81
CA LEU A 368 -5.97 20.36 2.77
C LEU A 368 -7.38 19.95 2.33
N ASP A 369 -8.10 19.23 3.20
CA ASP A 369 -9.52 19.00 3.00
C ASP A 369 -10.25 20.36 3.01
N SER A 370 -11.25 20.54 2.14
CA SER A 370 -12.11 21.73 2.10
C SER A 370 -12.87 21.94 3.41
N SER A 371 -13.13 20.86 4.16
CA SER A 371 -13.65 20.94 5.53
C SER A 371 -12.64 21.50 6.53
N GLN A 372 -11.35 21.58 6.14
CA GLN A 372 -10.18 22.03 6.89
C GLN A 372 -10.00 21.34 8.26
N ARG A 373 -10.69 20.23 8.48
CA ARG A 373 -10.55 19.47 9.74
C ARG A 373 -9.32 18.58 9.71
N ASP A 374 -8.99 18.06 8.53
CA ASP A 374 -7.92 17.10 8.34
C ASP A 374 -6.91 17.64 7.32
N ILE A 375 -5.63 17.39 7.62
CA ILE A 375 -4.51 17.57 6.70
C ILE A 375 -4.02 16.18 6.37
N ASP A 376 -4.04 15.85 5.09
CA ASP A 376 -3.43 14.64 4.60
C ASP A 376 -2.09 14.99 3.97
N ALA A 377 -1.09 14.16 4.25
CA ALA A 377 0.23 14.41 3.73
C ALA A 377 1.02 13.12 3.57
N VAL A 378 1.94 13.15 2.61
CA VAL A 378 2.80 12.04 2.26
C VAL A 378 4.24 12.56 2.15
N SER A 379 5.15 11.95 2.91
CA SER A 379 6.58 12.24 2.81
C SER A 379 7.31 11.09 2.15
N LEU A 380 8.31 11.45 1.36
CA LEU A 380 9.26 10.54 0.75
C LEU A 380 10.68 10.94 1.18
N SER A 381 11.44 9.99 1.74
CA SER A 381 12.86 10.20 2.06
C SER A 381 13.75 10.19 0.82
N TYR A 382 13.29 9.56 -0.26
CA TYR A 382 13.91 9.53 -1.57
C TYR A 382 12.83 9.39 -2.62
N PHE A 383 13.09 9.83 -3.84
CA PHE A 383 12.17 9.75 -4.97
C PHE A 383 12.94 10.00 -6.26
N THR A 384 12.36 9.52 -7.37
CA THR A 384 12.72 9.97 -8.71
C THR A 384 11.70 11.00 -9.16
N THR A 385 12.11 11.97 -9.99
CA THR A 385 11.19 12.99 -10.53
C THR A 385 10.01 12.37 -11.30
N PRO A 386 10.21 11.35 -12.17
CA PRO A 386 9.11 10.62 -12.80
C PRO A 386 8.08 10.09 -11.79
N GLN A 387 8.52 9.59 -10.63
CA GLN A 387 7.63 9.01 -9.62
C GLN A 387 6.77 10.06 -8.93
N VAL A 388 7.33 11.22 -8.61
CA VAL A 388 6.57 12.33 -8.03
C VAL A 388 5.51 12.82 -9.01
N LEU A 389 5.86 13.04 -10.27
CA LEU A 389 4.90 13.47 -11.29
C LEU A 389 3.83 12.42 -11.53
N GLN A 390 4.20 11.14 -11.64
CA GLN A 390 3.21 10.07 -11.77
C GLN A 390 2.24 10.03 -10.58
N GLY A 391 2.76 10.16 -9.35
CA GLY A 391 1.95 10.20 -8.14
C GLY A 391 0.98 11.39 -8.11
N LEU A 392 1.41 12.57 -8.59
CA LEU A 392 0.53 13.73 -8.79
C LEU A 392 -0.54 13.45 -9.84
N ILE A 393 -0.15 12.95 -11.01
CA ILE A 393 -1.06 12.64 -12.11
C ILE A 393 -2.14 11.66 -11.66
N ASP A 394 -1.75 10.55 -11.01
CA ASP A 394 -2.69 9.54 -10.55
C ASP A 394 -3.64 10.07 -9.47
N TYR A 395 -3.12 10.92 -8.58
CA TYR A 395 -3.92 11.51 -7.50
C TYR A 395 -4.88 12.60 -7.99
N LEU A 396 -4.45 13.42 -8.95
CA LEU A 396 -5.18 14.61 -9.41
C LEU A 396 -6.08 14.36 -10.62
N SER A 397 -5.74 13.41 -11.51
CA SER A 397 -6.56 13.13 -12.70
C SER A 397 -8.03 12.81 -12.38
N PRO A 398 -8.34 11.97 -11.37
CA PRO A 398 -9.74 11.67 -11.03
C PRO A 398 -10.54 12.89 -10.55
N LEU A 399 -9.87 14.00 -10.22
CA LEU A 399 -10.52 15.24 -9.81
C LEU A 399 -11.01 16.08 -11.01
N LEU A 400 -10.59 15.72 -12.23
CA LEU A 400 -10.92 16.46 -13.45
C LEU A 400 -12.00 15.81 -14.30
N ASP A 401 -12.34 14.54 -14.04
CA ASP A 401 -13.35 13.79 -14.80
C ASP A 401 -14.78 14.24 -14.39
N ASP A 402 -15.10 15.52 -14.62
CA ASP A 402 -16.35 16.18 -14.23
C ASP A 402 -17.44 16.10 -15.33
N GLU A 403 -17.10 15.58 -16.52
CA GLU A 403 -18.01 15.47 -17.68
C GLU A 403 -19.27 14.63 -17.38
N ASN A 404 -19.26 13.80 -16.34
CA ASN A 404 -20.41 12.99 -15.97
C ASN A 404 -21.46 13.71 -15.10
N GLY A 405 -21.28 15.00 -14.78
CA GLY A 405 -22.26 15.75 -13.99
C GLY A 405 -22.53 15.13 -12.61
N VAL A 406 -21.64 14.25 -12.14
CA VAL A 406 -21.57 13.83 -10.73
C VAL A 406 -20.77 14.89 -9.99
N THR A 407 -21.18 16.15 -10.16
CA THR A 407 -20.67 17.24 -9.34
C THR A 407 -21.16 16.96 -7.92
N PHE A 408 -20.21 16.90 -6.98
CA PHE A 408 -20.09 17.88 -5.90
C PHE A 408 -19.71 17.30 -4.52
N VAL A 409 -19.91 16.00 -4.23
CA VAL A 409 -19.72 15.49 -2.83
C VAL A 409 -19.15 14.08 -2.73
N THR A 410 -19.21 13.28 -3.79
CA THR A 410 -19.07 11.82 -3.70
C THR A 410 -17.64 11.29 -3.57
N CYS A 411 -16.60 12.14 -3.63
CA CYS A 411 -15.22 11.79 -3.29
C CYS A 411 -14.50 12.85 -2.43
N ILE A 412 -15.24 13.74 -1.73
CA ILE A 412 -14.75 14.84 -0.84
C ILE A 412 -13.78 14.42 0.26
N ARG A 413 -13.36 13.17 0.31
CA ARG A 413 -12.17 12.79 1.04
C ARG A 413 -11.42 11.81 0.18
N LEU A 414 -10.51 12.31 -0.65
CA LEU A 414 -9.39 11.51 -1.12
C LEU A 414 -8.88 10.81 0.13
N CYS A 415 -9.05 9.49 0.17
CA CYS A 415 -8.73 8.77 1.38
C CYS A 415 -7.30 9.10 1.77
N ARG A 416 -7.01 9.20 3.06
CA ARG A 416 -5.64 9.34 3.58
C ARG A 416 -4.69 8.32 2.94
N TYR A 417 -5.24 7.21 2.46
CA TYR A 417 -4.53 6.17 1.73
C TYR A 417 -4.40 6.40 0.23
N SER A 418 -5.30 7.15 -0.45
CA SER A 418 -5.17 7.44 -1.89
C SER A 418 -3.91 8.23 -2.18
N LEU A 419 -3.67 9.31 -1.42
CA LEU A 419 -2.45 10.09 -1.52
C LEU A 419 -1.22 9.21 -1.27
N LYS A 420 -1.24 8.45 -0.18
CA LYS A 420 -0.15 7.52 0.17
C LYS A 420 0.12 6.48 -0.91
N ALA A 421 -0.94 5.93 -1.50
CA ALA A 421 -0.87 4.88 -2.49
C ALA A 421 -0.33 5.40 -3.83
N ALA A 422 -0.74 6.61 -4.24
CA ALA A 422 -0.22 7.25 -5.45
C ALA A 422 1.30 7.37 -5.44
N TYR A 423 1.88 7.79 -4.31
CA TYR A 423 3.33 7.95 -4.15
C TYR A 423 4.07 6.70 -3.70
N ALA A 424 3.36 5.69 -3.17
CA ALA A 424 3.96 4.43 -2.75
C ALA A 424 4.13 3.39 -3.88
N SER A 425 3.53 3.67 -5.04
CA SER A 425 3.45 2.74 -6.15
C SER A 425 4.59 2.94 -7.16
N GLU A 426 4.88 1.88 -7.91
CA GLU A 426 5.77 1.92 -9.08
C GLU A 426 5.29 2.89 -10.15
N LEU A 427 6.17 3.34 -11.03
CA LEU A 427 5.78 4.01 -12.27
C LEU A 427 4.76 3.16 -13.03
N ARG A 428 3.66 3.80 -13.41
CA ARG A 428 2.56 3.13 -14.10
C ARG A 428 2.92 2.99 -15.57
N LYS A 429 2.81 1.78 -16.12
CA LYS A 429 2.87 1.59 -17.57
C LYS A 429 1.55 2.07 -18.19
N GLU A 430 1.60 2.57 -19.42
CA GLU A 430 0.39 2.95 -20.14
C GLU A 430 -0.62 1.77 -20.17
N GLY A 431 -1.88 2.05 -19.87
CA GLY A 431 -2.94 1.04 -19.78
C GLY A 431 -2.89 0.09 -18.58
N GLN A 432 -1.88 0.16 -17.71
CA GLN A 432 -1.78 -0.72 -16.54
C GLN A 432 -2.88 -0.42 -15.51
N PRO A 433 -3.72 -1.41 -15.14
CA PRO A 433 -4.72 -1.25 -14.08
C PRO A 433 -4.06 -0.97 -12.73
N TRP A 434 -4.78 -0.23 -11.86
CA TRP A 434 -4.27 0.08 -10.52
C TRP A 434 -3.94 -1.17 -9.70
N GLY A 435 -4.78 -2.20 -9.75
CA GLY A 435 -4.58 -3.45 -9.03
C GLY A 435 -3.33 -4.23 -9.45
N ASP A 436 -2.75 -3.91 -10.61
CA ASP A 436 -1.57 -4.57 -11.16
C ASP A 436 -0.27 -3.82 -10.84
N ARG A 437 -0.34 -2.69 -10.13
CA ARG A 437 0.83 -1.92 -9.72
C ARG A 437 1.46 -2.51 -8.48
N ILE A 438 2.79 -2.52 -8.45
CA ILE A 438 3.52 -2.91 -7.27
C ILE A 438 3.68 -1.71 -6.34
N SER A 439 3.49 -1.91 -5.04
CA SER A 439 3.50 -0.84 -4.04
C SER A 439 4.65 -1.06 -3.06
N PHE A 440 5.82 -0.51 -3.32
CA PHE A 440 7.03 -0.84 -2.57
C PHE A 440 7.23 -0.07 -1.28
N ARG A 441 6.49 1.04 -1.10
CA ARG A 441 6.78 1.98 -0.02
C ARG A 441 5.65 1.97 0.98
N ARG A 442 5.98 1.96 2.26
CA ARG A 442 5.13 2.67 3.21
C ARG A 442 5.53 4.13 3.18
N SER A 443 4.67 4.99 2.68
CA SER A 443 4.80 6.41 2.94
C SER A 443 4.58 6.67 4.43
N GLN A 444 5.49 7.40 5.04
CA GLN A 444 5.34 7.78 6.44
C GLN A 444 4.19 8.80 6.53
N PRO A 445 3.21 8.62 7.43
CA PRO A 445 2.28 9.70 7.75
C PRO A 445 3.12 10.89 8.23
N ILE A 446 2.92 12.09 7.72
CA ILE A 446 3.69 13.24 8.21
C ILE A 446 3.07 13.72 9.54
N TRP A 447 3.93 13.95 10.54
CA TRP A 447 3.73 15.08 11.45
C TRP A 447 4.35 16.28 10.77
N ILE A 448 3.57 17.32 10.58
CA ILE A 448 4.05 18.60 10.05
C ILE A 448 5.33 18.89 10.83
N LEU A 449 6.48 19.00 10.14
CA LEU A 449 7.78 19.24 10.78
C LEU A 449 7.61 20.32 11.85
N PRO A 450 8.25 20.26 13.03
CA PRO A 450 7.98 21.22 14.12
C PRO A 450 7.94 22.68 13.65
N ASP A 451 8.84 23.04 12.72
CA ASP A 451 8.94 24.38 12.11
C ASP A 451 7.85 24.67 11.07
N HIS A 452 7.28 23.64 10.44
CA HIS A 452 6.11 23.76 9.57
C HIS A 452 4.79 23.66 10.35
N LYS A 453 4.79 23.02 11.53
CA LYS A 453 3.60 22.84 12.35
C LYS A 453 3.14 24.18 12.89
N SER A 454 4.09 25.00 13.36
CA SER A 454 3.82 26.40 13.71
C SER A 454 3.21 27.14 12.53
N VAL A 455 3.82 27.06 11.35
CA VAL A 455 3.31 27.71 10.12
C VAL A 455 1.90 27.24 9.76
N VAL A 456 1.63 25.93 9.81
CA VAL A 456 0.31 25.39 9.48
C VAL A 456 -0.72 25.71 10.55
N ASP A 457 -0.34 25.69 11.84
CA ASP A 457 -1.22 26.09 12.92
C ASP A 457 -1.50 27.60 12.88
N GLU A 458 -0.52 28.43 12.51
CA GLU A 458 -0.68 29.86 12.21
C GLU A 458 -1.63 30.09 11.03
N LEU A 459 -1.41 29.40 9.90
CA LEU A 459 -2.29 29.42 8.73
C LEU A 459 -3.73 29.03 9.10
N ARG A 460 -3.90 27.95 9.88
CA ARG A 460 -5.22 27.51 10.38
C ARG A 460 -5.86 28.56 11.27
N GLN A 461 -5.09 29.20 12.16
CA GLN A 461 -5.61 30.24 13.03
C GLN A 461 -6.05 31.47 12.23
N GLU A 462 -5.27 31.87 11.23
CA GLU A 462 -5.56 33.04 10.39
C GLU A 462 -6.77 32.79 9.49
N ILE A 463 -6.86 31.62 8.84
CA ILE A 463 -8.06 31.22 8.07
C ILE A 463 -9.28 31.13 8.98
N LYS A 464 -9.15 30.54 10.18
CA LYS A 464 -10.26 30.47 11.14
C LYS A 464 -10.72 31.85 11.59
N ALA A 465 -9.78 32.78 11.82
CA ALA A 465 -10.09 34.16 12.17
C ALA A 465 -10.81 34.87 11.01
N LEU A 466 -10.32 34.72 9.78
CA LEU A 466 -10.92 35.26 8.57
C LEU A 466 -12.36 34.75 8.36
N ARG A 467 -12.61 33.46 8.60
CA ARG A 467 -13.94 32.85 8.50
C ARG A 467 -14.90 33.29 9.60
N ALA A 468 -14.38 33.68 10.76
CA ALA A 468 -15.20 34.22 11.85
C ALA A 468 -15.63 35.68 11.60
N GLU A 469 -14.97 36.38 10.66
CA GLU A 469 -15.27 37.77 10.31
C GLU A 469 -16.57 37.88 9.49
N LYS A 470 -17.68 38.14 10.19
CA LYS A 470 -19.03 38.20 9.60
C LYS A 470 -19.22 39.36 8.62
N SER A 471 -18.37 40.39 8.66
CA SER A 471 -18.47 41.59 7.81
C SER A 471 -18.02 41.36 6.37
N LEU A 472 -17.25 40.30 6.10
CA LEU A 472 -16.77 40.02 4.75
C LEU A 472 -17.79 39.20 3.97
N SER A 473 -17.97 39.54 2.70
CA SER A 473 -18.62 38.67 1.72
C SER A 473 -17.80 37.39 1.49
N GLU A 474 -18.43 36.36 0.93
CA GLU A 474 -17.76 35.10 0.61
C GLU A 474 -16.63 35.30 -0.42
N GLU A 475 -16.82 36.20 -1.39
CA GLU A 475 -15.83 36.57 -2.41
C GLU A 475 -14.61 37.27 -1.79
N GLU A 476 -14.82 38.22 -0.87
CA GLU A 476 -13.72 38.87 -0.14
C GLU A 476 -12.97 37.90 0.78
N ARG A 477 -13.68 36.95 1.41
CA ARG A 477 -13.02 35.90 2.20
C ARG A 477 -12.17 35.00 1.32
N SER A 478 -12.69 34.55 0.19
CA SER A 478 -11.94 33.71 -0.75
C SER A 478 -10.68 34.41 -1.25
N ALA A 479 -10.79 35.68 -1.66
CA ALA A 479 -9.64 36.48 -2.09
C ALA A 479 -8.59 36.64 -0.97
N LYS A 480 -9.03 36.90 0.28
CA LYS A 480 -8.13 36.98 1.44
C LYS A 480 -7.51 35.62 1.79
N GLU A 481 -8.23 34.50 1.68
CA GLU A 481 -7.68 33.16 1.88
C GLU A 481 -6.53 32.90 0.89
N VAL A 482 -6.68 33.27 -0.39
CA VAL A 482 -5.61 33.17 -1.40
C VAL A 482 -4.38 33.99 -1.01
N VAL A 483 -4.58 35.23 -0.55
CA VAL A 483 -3.47 36.10 -0.09
C VAL A 483 -2.77 35.52 1.14
N ILE A 484 -3.53 35.00 2.11
CA ILE A 484 -2.99 34.32 3.29
C ILE A 484 -2.13 33.14 2.82
N HIS A 485 -2.67 32.25 1.99
CA HIS A 485 -1.93 31.10 1.45
C HIS A 485 -0.62 31.52 0.74
N ALA A 486 -0.65 32.56 -0.10
CA ALA A 486 0.54 33.08 -0.78
C ALA A 486 1.56 33.71 0.19
N SER A 487 1.10 34.34 1.26
CA SER A 487 1.97 34.92 2.29
C SER A 487 2.66 33.87 3.15
N TYR A 488 2.01 32.72 3.38
CA TYR A 488 2.64 31.61 4.11
C TYR A 488 3.58 30.81 3.22
N SER A 489 3.26 30.62 1.93
CA SER A 489 4.16 29.89 1.03
C SER A 489 5.53 30.57 0.91
N THR A 490 5.55 31.91 0.85
CA THR A 490 6.79 32.71 0.80
C THR A 490 7.57 32.76 2.11
N LYS A 491 6.93 32.54 3.27
CA LYS A 491 7.61 32.41 4.56
C LYS A 491 8.28 31.04 4.73
N VAL A 492 7.77 30.02 4.05
CA VAL A 492 8.20 28.63 4.20
C VAL A 492 9.31 28.27 3.21
N GLY A 493 9.35 28.92 2.04
CA GLY A 493 10.39 28.70 1.06
C GLY A 493 10.15 29.42 -0.27
N THR A 494 10.94 29.05 -1.27
CA THR A 494 10.79 29.52 -2.63
C THR A 494 9.66 28.76 -3.31
N VAL A 495 8.75 29.49 -3.96
CA VAL A 495 7.66 28.92 -4.74
C VAL A 495 8.11 28.82 -6.19
N TYR A 496 7.88 27.65 -6.80
CA TYR A 496 8.16 27.40 -8.20
C TYR A 496 6.87 26.99 -8.91
N ASP A 497 6.76 27.31 -10.19
CA ASP A 497 5.81 26.64 -11.09
C ASP A 497 6.32 25.22 -11.43
N LEU A 498 5.59 24.49 -12.28
CA LEU A 498 5.98 23.13 -12.66
C LEU A 498 7.39 23.08 -13.26
N HIS A 499 7.71 23.98 -14.19
CA HIS A 499 8.99 23.98 -14.90
C HIS A 499 10.14 24.40 -13.99
N GLY A 500 9.96 25.44 -13.18
CA GLY A 500 10.94 25.87 -12.19
C GLY A 500 11.20 24.78 -11.16
N PHE A 501 10.17 24.03 -10.73
CA PHE A 501 10.33 22.88 -9.85
C PHE A 501 11.19 21.79 -10.50
N LEU A 502 10.92 21.44 -11.76
CA LEU A 502 11.69 20.45 -12.51
C LEU A 502 13.15 20.89 -12.72
N GLU A 503 13.38 22.16 -13.01
CA GLU A 503 14.73 22.74 -13.14
C GLU A 503 15.51 22.60 -11.83
N GLN A 504 14.89 22.89 -10.67
CA GLN A 504 15.55 22.70 -9.38
C GLN A 504 15.91 21.22 -9.13
N LEU A 505 15.01 20.28 -9.45
CA LEU A 505 15.30 18.86 -9.29
C LEU A 505 16.44 18.38 -10.21
N GLU A 506 16.53 18.92 -11.42
CA GLU A 506 17.64 18.65 -12.33
C GLU A 506 18.97 19.22 -11.79
N LEU A 507 18.96 20.43 -11.22
CA LEU A 507 20.12 21.03 -10.55
C LEU A 507 20.59 20.21 -9.32
N GLU A 508 19.67 19.53 -8.63
CA GLU A 508 20.00 18.56 -7.58
C GLU A 508 20.64 17.26 -8.12
N GLY A 509 20.63 17.06 -9.44
CA GLY A 509 21.14 15.87 -10.12
C GLY A 509 20.14 14.72 -10.15
N ARG A 510 18.83 15.00 -10.18
CA ARG A 510 17.79 13.98 -10.39
C ARG A 510 17.48 13.80 -11.86
N GLU A 511 17.10 12.59 -12.24
CA GLU A 511 16.65 12.30 -13.62
C GLU A 511 15.38 13.11 -13.93
N PRO A 512 15.30 13.78 -15.09
CA PRO A 512 14.09 14.50 -15.50
C PRO A 512 12.94 13.52 -15.80
N PRO A 513 11.67 13.95 -15.66
CA PRO A 513 10.51 13.16 -16.06
C PRO A 513 10.42 13.06 -17.58
N SER A 514 9.55 12.17 -18.09
CA SER A 514 9.26 12.13 -19.53
C SER A 514 8.47 13.37 -19.96
N SER A 515 8.64 13.80 -21.21
CA SER A 515 7.87 14.93 -21.77
C SER A 515 6.37 14.69 -21.75
N GLU A 516 5.95 13.42 -21.86
CA GLU A 516 4.54 13.01 -21.75
C GLU A 516 3.98 13.23 -20.34
N GLN A 517 4.75 12.89 -19.30
CA GLN A 517 4.34 13.15 -17.92
C GLN A 517 4.22 14.66 -17.65
N VAL A 518 5.14 15.47 -18.18
CA VAL A 518 5.07 16.93 -18.06
C VAL A 518 3.82 17.47 -18.75
N ALA A 519 3.60 17.10 -20.02
CA ALA A 519 2.44 17.54 -20.77
C ALA A 519 1.11 17.15 -20.11
N ARG A 520 1.03 15.92 -19.57
CA ARG A 520 -0.15 15.48 -18.83
C ARG A 520 -0.37 16.27 -17.55
N MET A 521 0.70 16.64 -16.85
CA MET A 521 0.60 17.46 -15.65
C MET A 521 0.15 18.89 -15.96
N GLU A 522 0.63 19.47 -17.05
CA GLU A 522 0.18 20.78 -17.54
C GLU A 522 -1.31 20.77 -17.93
N GLU A 523 -1.77 19.72 -18.61
CA GLU A 523 -3.18 19.51 -18.92
C GLU A 523 -4.04 19.46 -17.65
N ILE A 524 -3.55 18.75 -16.62
CA ILE A 524 -4.24 18.65 -15.33
C ILE A 524 -4.36 20.02 -14.68
N PHE A 525 -3.27 20.80 -14.63
CA PHE A 525 -3.31 22.14 -14.06
C PHE A 525 -4.22 23.09 -14.84
N ALA A 526 -4.16 23.06 -16.18
CA ALA A 526 -5.07 23.84 -17.02
C ALA A 526 -6.55 23.45 -16.80
N GLY A 527 -6.83 22.16 -16.56
CA GLY A 527 -8.16 21.67 -16.21
C GLY A 527 -8.63 22.18 -14.84
N MET A 528 -7.74 22.21 -13.84
CA MET A 528 -8.05 22.74 -12.50
C MET A 528 -8.33 24.23 -12.50
N GLU A 529 -7.58 25.02 -13.28
CA GLU A 529 -7.81 26.45 -13.45
C GLU A 529 -9.19 26.72 -14.04
N LYS A 530 -9.58 25.98 -15.08
CA LYS A 530 -10.94 26.06 -15.66
C LYS A 530 -12.02 25.63 -14.66
N GLY A 531 -11.78 24.58 -13.88
CA GLY A 531 -12.72 24.10 -12.86
C GLY A 531 -12.96 25.11 -11.73
N GLN A 532 -11.96 25.93 -11.39
CA GLN A 532 -12.14 27.04 -10.43
C GLN A 532 -13.12 28.10 -10.94
N GLU A 533 -13.24 28.32 -12.25
CA GLU A 533 -14.24 29.22 -12.83
C GLU A 533 -15.66 28.68 -12.64
N PHE A 534 -15.85 27.35 -12.68
CA PHE A 534 -17.13 26.69 -12.42
C PHE A 534 -17.51 26.66 -10.92
N TYR A 535 -16.51 26.71 -10.03
CA TYR A 535 -16.67 26.80 -8.58
C TYR A 535 -16.79 28.25 -8.06
N GLN A 536 -17.16 29.22 -8.91
CA GLN A 536 -17.86 30.39 -8.37
C GLN A 536 -19.12 29.88 -7.67
N PRO A 537 -19.36 30.25 -6.41
CA PRO A 537 -20.46 29.68 -5.64
C PRO A 537 -21.75 29.84 -6.45
N PHE A 538 -22.56 28.78 -6.49
CA PHE A 538 -23.93 28.76 -7.04
C PHE A 538 -24.84 29.89 -6.47
N SER A 539 -24.33 30.78 -5.61
CA SER A 539 -24.92 32.04 -5.20
C SER A 539 -24.97 33.12 -6.28
N LYS A 540 -24.32 32.95 -7.45
CA LYS A 540 -24.45 33.86 -8.61
C LYS A 540 -25.39 33.40 -9.74
N LEU A 541 -26.07 32.26 -9.61
CA LEU A 541 -27.18 31.96 -10.52
C LEU A 541 -28.42 32.71 -10.04
N THR A 542 -28.63 33.93 -10.56
CA THR A 542 -29.98 34.51 -10.55
C THR A 542 -30.83 33.74 -11.55
N SER A 543 -32.16 33.73 -11.38
CA SER A 543 -33.06 33.05 -12.33
C SER A 543 -32.95 33.55 -13.77
N GLU A 544 -32.22 34.64 -14.01
CA GLU A 544 -32.00 35.26 -15.31
C GLU A 544 -30.77 34.69 -16.05
N ASP A 545 -29.82 34.06 -15.35
CA ASP A 545 -28.55 33.58 -15.91
C ASP A 545 -28.62 32.16 -16.53
N LEU A 546 -29.78 31.50 -16.43
CA LEU A 546 -30.09 30.25 -17.14
C LEU A 546 -31.16 30.51 -18.20
N PRO A 547 -30.80 30.77 -19.46
CA PRO A 547 -31.77 30.86 -20.53
C PRO A 547 -32.34 29.45 -20.80
N GLY A 548 -33.47 29.13 -20.16
CA GLY A 548 -34.37 28.05 -20.60
C GLY A 548 -34.23 26.68 -19.93
N ALA A 549 -33.56 26.55 -18.78
CA ALA A 549 -33.61 25.31 -18.00
C ALA A 549 -34.19 25.56 -16.60
N VAL A 550 -35.53 25.69 -16.54
CA VAL A 550 -36.26 25.37 -15.31
C VAL A 550 -36.12 23.86 -15.14
N LEU A 551 -35.13 23.41 -14.38
CA LEU A 551 -35.21 22.09 -13.75
C LEU A 551 -36.40 22.18 -12.81
N ASP A 552 -37.57 21.69 -13.26
CA ASP A 552 -38.74 21.66 -12.40
C ASP A 552 -38.42 20.86 -11.14
N SER A 553 -39.12 21.19 -10.05
CA SER A 553 -38.91 20.51 -8.78
C SER A 553 -39.10 19.00 -8.89
N ASP A 554 -39.87 18.53 -9.87
CA ASP A 554 -40.17 17.12 -10.09
C ASP A 554 -38.97 16.37 -10.70
N THR A 555 -38.13 17.02 -11.50
CA THR A 555 -36.91 16.44 -12.07
C THR A 555 -35.83 16.33 -10.99
N ALA A 556 -35.66 17.37 -10.16
CA ALA A 556 -34.77 17.29 -8.99
C ALA A 556 -35.27 16.26 -7.95
N LEU A 557 -36.59 16.13 -7.79
CA LEU A 557 -37.22 15.13 -6.93
C LEU A 557 -37.12 13.71 -7.53
N GLU A 558 -37.14 13.57 -8.86
CA GLU A 558 -36.97 12.29 -9.55
C GLU A 558 -35.51 11.84 -9.51
N TRP A 559 -34.56 12.76 -9.61
CA TRP A 559 -33.14 12.49 -9.33
C TRP A 559 -32.94 12.04 -7.88
N ARG A 560 -33.57 12.71 -6.91
CA ARG A 560 -33.59 12.24 -5.51
C ARG A 560 -34.28 10.88 -5.37
N ARG A 561 -35.41 10.63 -6.04
CA ARG A 561 -36.11 9.33 -5.99
C ARG A 561 -35.30 8.21 -6.62
N ARG A 562 -34.64 8.42 -7.77
CA ARG A 562 -33.72 7.44 -8.38
C ARG A 562 -32.55 7.17 -7.46
N TYR A 563 -31.98 8.21 -6.85
CA TYR A 563 -30.91 8.07 -5.85
C TYR A 563 -31.36 7.25 -4.62
N TYR A 564 -32.56 7.51 -4.08
CA TYR A 564 -33.12 6.75 -2.94
C TYR A 564 -33.62 5.34 -3.31
N GLN A 565 -34.21 5.13 -4.49
CA GLN A 565 -34.61 3.80 -4.98
C GLN A 565 -33.41 2.89 -5.26
N TYR A 566 -32.25 3.45 -5.63
CA TYR A 566 -31.02 2.69 -5.81
C TYR A 566 -30.30 2.35 -4.49
N GLN A 567 -30.43 3.17 -3.43
CA GLN A 567 -29.89 2.85 -2.09
C GLN A 567 -30.79 1.91 -1.27
N HIS A 568 -32.08 1.81 -1.61
CA HIS A 568 -33.03 0.92 -0.97
C HIS A 568 -33.72 0.03 -2.00
N CYS A 569 -32.99 -0.98 -2.50
CA CYS A 569 -33.66 -2.24 -2.81
C CYS A 569 -34.13 -2.84 -1.48
N GLU A 570 -35.31 -2.42 -1.01
CA GLU A 570 -36.00 -3.13 0.07
C GLU A 570 -36.19 -4.59 -0.36
N PRO A 571 -35.81 -5.57 0.48
CA PRO A 571 -36.33 -6.91 0.33
C PRO A 571 -37.83 -6.84 0.61
N ALA A 572 -38.66 -7.26 -0.34
CA ALA A 572 -40.05 -7.56 -0.04
C ALA A 572 -40.08 -8.64 1.05
N TRP A 573 -40.39 -8.24 2.28
CA TRP A 573 -40.77 -9.16 3.34
C TRP A 573 -42.21 -9.59 3.08
N ASN A 574 -42.39 -10.84 2.66
CA ASN A 574 -43.55 -11.65 3.03
C ASN A 574 -43.05 -12.81 3.87
#